data_AF-A0A226EXN8-F1
#
_entry.id   AF-A0A226EXN8-F1
#
_cell.length_a   1.000
_cell.length_b   1.000
_cell.length_c   1.000
_cell.angle_alpha   90.00
_cell.angle_beta   90.00
_cell.angle_gamma   90.00
#
_symmetry.space_group_name_H-M   'P 1'
#
loop_
_entity.id
_entity.type
_entity.pdbx_description
1 polymer ?
#
loop_
_entity_poly.entity_id
_entity_poly.type
_entity_poly.pdbx_seq_one_letter_code
_entity_poly.pdbx_strand_id
1 'polypeptide(L)'
;MFRSEFLPLLKIWLPCYHILKCIPLRHDKKEDRLVAVNSVRHLRMVQFQCFLCFVYCTTMLINICFGGLTLIGKLQGFGFFCVYLMDFFSKLTHNCGVKLLKILVFISEVSIRAIPTFQFALLTYAPCTPPFILSMLPSCKEMTDAGDWSVTMVTFLVHIFELWMSLHILSAGGIALIYVFLLGIVCILSYIRILE
;
A
#
# COMPACT_ATOMS: atom_id res chain seq x y z
N MET A 1 18.08 4.47 -17.85
CA MET A 1 16.97 5.14 -17.13
C MET A 1 16.57 4.40 -15.85
N PHE A 2 16.09 3.15 -15.91
CA PHE A 2 15.69 2.40 -14.71
C PHE A 2 16.79 2.27 -13.65
N ARG A 3 17.99 1.82 -14.06
CA ARG A 3 19.13 1.60 -13.17
C ARG A 3 19.67 2.87 -12.52
N SER A 4 19.68 3.99 -13.24
CA SER A 4 20.28 5.24 -12.80
C SER A 4 19.33 6.10 -11.95
N GLU A 5 18.03 6.09 -12.24
CA GLU A 5 17.08 7.02 -11.61
C GLU A 5 16.16 6.37 -10.57
N PHE A 6 15.70 5.14 -10.81
CA PHE A 6 14.67 4.48 -9.98
C PHE A 6 15.25 3.47 -8.99
N LEU A 7 16.32 2.78 -9.37
CA LEU A 7 17.05 1.88 -8.46
C LEU A 7 17.50 2.54 -7.15
N PRO A 8 18.05 3.77 -7.12
CA PRO A 8 18.42 4.41 -5.85
C PRO A 8 17.21 4.72 -4.96
N LEU A 9 16.06 5.09 -5.53
CA LEU A 9 14.82 5.29 -4.76
C LEU A 9 14.34 3.97 -4.14
N LEU A 10 14.32 2.89 -4.93
CA LEU A 10 13.94 1.57 -4.45
C LEU A 10 14.91 1.06 -3.35
N LYS A 11 16.21 1.35 -3.47
CA LYS A 11 17.22 1.00 -2.45
C LYS A 11 16.96 1.67 -1.10
N ILE A 12 16.46 2.91 -1.08
CA ILE A 12 16.14 3.61 0.18
C ILE A 12 15.03 2.87 0.95
N TRP A 13 14.05 2.32 0.23
CA TRP A 13 12.86 1.72 0.84
C TRP A 13 12.94 0.20 1.02
N LEU A 14 13.88 -0.46 0.33
CA LEU A 14 14.13 -1.90 0.42
C LEU A 14 14.28 -2.44 1.86
N PRO A 15 14.99 -1.76 2.79
CA PRO A 15 15.12 -2.22 4.17
C PRO A 15 13.76 -2.37 4.88
N CYS A 16 12.85 -1.40 4.69
CA CYS A 16 11.50 -1.46 5.26
C CYS A 16 10.72 -2.65 4.70
N TYR A 17 10.80 -2.89 3.39
CA TYR A 17 10.13 -4.03 2.76
C TYR A 17 10.70 -5.38 3.19
N HIS A 18 12.00 -5.45 3.48
CA HIS A 18 12.64 -6.67 3.99
C HIS A 18 12.27 -6.95 5.45
N ILE A 19 12.09 -5.91 6.27
CA ILE A 19 11.57 -6.05 7.64
C ILE A 19 10.14 -6.63 7.59
N LEU A 20 9.31 -6.14 6.68
CA LEU A 20 7.95 -6.65 6.47
C LEU A 20 7.93 -8.04 5.79
N LYS A 21 9.00 -8.42 5.08
CA LYS A 21 9.09 -9.63 4.24
C LYS A 21 8.08 -9.68 3.09
N CYS A 22 7.58 -8.52 2.64
CA CYS A 22 6.55 -8.45 1.58
C CYS A 22 7.03 -8.91 0.20
N ILE A 23 8.34 -8.96 -0.04
CA ILE A 23 8.90 -9.10 -1.39
C ILE A 23 9.96 -10.19 -1.41
N PRO A 24 9.90 -11.15 -2.33
CA PRO A 24 10.93 -12.16 -2.52
C PRO A 24 12.12 -11.62 -3.34
N LEU A 25 12.54 -10.37 -3.12
CA LEU A 25 13.64 -9.74 -3.84
C LEU A 25 14.76 -9.37 -2.86
N ARG A 26 16.00 -9.75 -3.20
CA ARG A 26 17.19 -9.37 -2.47
C ARG A 26 18.10 -8.55 -3.38
N HIS A 27 18.67 -7.48 -2.85
CA HIS A 27 19.69 -6.74 -3.58
C HIS A 27 21.02 -7.51 -3.51
N ASP A 28 21.55 -7.91 -4.67
CA ASP A 28 22.89 -8.52 -4.76
C ASP A 28 23.94 -7.42 -4.93
N LYS A 29 24.86 -7.33 -3.95
CA LYS A 29 25.95 -6.35 -3.96
C LYS A 29 27.02 -6.67 -5.03
N LYS A 30 27.13 -7.94 -5.48
CA LYS A 30 28.13 -8.34 -6.48
C LYS A 30 27.74 -7.93 -7.89
N GLU A 31 26.48 -8.11 -8.26
CA GLU A 31 25.99 -7.80 -9.61
C GLU A 31 25.24 -6.46 -9.72
N ASP A 32 25.06 -5.76 -8.59
CA ASP A 32 24.23 -4.56 -8.48
C ASP A 32 22.83 -4.75 -9.11
N ARG A 33 22.28 -5.95 -8.91
CA ARG A 33 21.00 -6.39 -9.46
C ARG A 33 20.10 -6.95 -8.38
N LEU A 34 18.80 -6.81 -8.58
CA LEU A 34 17.80 -7.46 -7.74
C LEU A 34 17.68 -8.92 -8.16
N VAL A 35 17.89 -9.84 -7.21
CA VAL A 35 17.85 -11.29 -7.42
C VAL A 35 16.69 -11.86 -6.60
N ALA A 36 15.95 -12.81 -7.17
CA ALA A 36 14.88 -13.50 -6.48
C ALA A 36 15.44 -14.35 -5.31
N VAL A 37 14.74 -14.33 -4.17
CA VAL A 37 15.12 -15.12 -2.99
C VAL A 37 14.62 -16.55 -3.13
N ASN A 38 15.52 -17.51 -3.33
CA ASN A 38 15.20 -18.95 -3.45
C ASN A 38 14.98 -19.66 -2.10
N SER A 39 14.69 -18.94 -1.01
CA SER A 39 14.46 -19.55 0.30
C SER A 39 13.02 -20.04 0.45
N VAL A 40 12.85 -21.35 0.60
CA VAL A 40 11.52 -22.00 0.77
C VAL A 40 10.75 -21.44 1.97
N ARG A 41 11.43 -21.14 3.09
CA ARG A 41 10.79 -20.55 4.28
C ARG A 41 10.28 -19.13 4.00
N HIS A 42 11.06 -18.34 3.26
CA HIS A 42 10.65 -16.98 2.89
C HIS A 42 9.46 -17.01 1.93
N LEU A 43 9.51 -17.90 0.94
CA LEU A 43 8.41 -18.09 -0.01
C LEU A 43 7.12 -18.53 0.69
N ARG A 44 7.20 -19.46 1.64
CA ARG A 44 6.05 -19.89 2.44
C ARG A 44 5.48 -18.76 3.31
N MET A 45 6.33 -17.92 3.91
CA MET A 45 5.88 -16.75 4.67
C MET A 45 5.17 -15.73 3.77
N VAL A 46 5.71 -15.45 2.58
CA VAL A 46 5.07 -14.56 1.60
C VAL A 46 3.71 -15.15 1.16
N GLN A 47 3.64 -16.44 0.86
CA GLN A 47 2.38 -17.12 0.51
C GLN A 47 1.34 -17.03 1.63
N PHE A 48 1.75 -17.21 2.89
CA PHE A 48 0.87 -17.04 4.04
C PHE A 48 0.37 -15.61 4.19
N GLN A 49 1.25 -14.60 4.00
CA GLN A 49 0.87 -13.19 3.99
C GLN A 49 -0.11 -12.86 2.85
N CYS A 50 0.09 -13.44 1.66
CA CYS A 50 -0.87 -13.31 0.54
C CYS A 50 -2.22 -13.92 0.87
N PHE A 51 -2.25 -15.09 1.52
CA PHE A 51 -3.49 -15.72 1.95
C PHE A 51 -4.22 -14.86 2.99
N LEU A 52 -3.51 -14.35 4.00
CA LEU A 52 -4.08 -13.44 5.00
C LEU A 52 -4.62 -12.15 4.36
N CYS A 53 -3.87 -11.57 3.41
CA CYS A 53 -4.30 -10.43 2.63
C CYS A 53 -5.59 -10.72 1.86
N PHE A 54 -5.68 -11.87 1.20
CA PHE A 54 -6.87 -12.28 0.45
C PHE A 54 -8.10 -12.42 1.37
N VAL A 55 -7.93 -13.07 2.51
CA VAL A 55 -9.00 -13.19 3.53
C VAL A 55 -9.42 -11.80 4.01
N TYR A 56 -8.47 -10.93 4.37
CA TYR A 56 -8.75 -9.57 4.82
C TYR A 56 -9.48 -8.73 3.77
N CYS A 57 -9.02 -8.74 2.52
CA CYS A 57 -9.67 -8.05 1.42
C CYS A 57 -11.09 -8.58 1.17
N THR A 58 -11.29 -9.89 1.28
CA THR A 58 -12.61 -10.51 1.13
C THR A 58 -13.54 -10.08 2.27
N THR A 59 -13.07 -10.07 3.51
CA THR A 59 -13.83 -9.60 4.68
C THR A 59 -14.18 -8.11 4.56
N MET A 60 -13.23 -7.27 4.15
CA MET A 60 -13.45 -5.86 3.84
C MET A 60 -14.49 -5.67 2.71
N LEU A 61 -14.40 -6.45 1.65
CA LEU A 61 -15.32 -6.38 0.52
C LEU A 61 -16.74 -6.79 0.95
N ILE A 62 -16.88 -7.87 1.71
CA ILE A 62 -18.16 -8.29 2.29
C ILE A 62 -18.73 -7.19 3.19
N ASN A 63 -17.91 -6.56 4.03
CA ASN A 63 -18.34 -5.46 4.89
C ASN A 63 -18.72 -4.19 4.08
N ILE A 64 -18.10 -3.94 2.93
CA ILE A 64 -18.46 -2.83 2.05
C ILE A 64 -19.74 -3.14 1.26
N CYS A 65 -19.90 -4.37 0.78
CA CYS A 65 -21.06 -4.80 -0.01
C CYS A 65 -22.33 -4.99 0.82
N PHE A 66 -22.20 -5.46 2.06
CA PHE A 66 -23.32 -5.80 2.93
C PHE A 66 -23.41 -4.94 4.20
N GLY A 67 -22.43 -4.07 4.46
CA GLY A 67 -22.46 -3.13 5.59
C GLY A 67 -23.28 -1.87 5.27
N GLY A 68 -23.96 -1.32 6.28
CA GLY A 68 -24.85 -0.15 6.17
C GLY A 68 -24.14 1.20 5.97
N LEU A 69 -23.08 1.25 5.15
CA LEU A 69 -22.28 2.44 4.95
C LEU A 69 -22.63 3.18 3.66
N THR A 70 -22.80 4.49 3.74
CA THR A 70 -23.15 5.32 2.60
C THR A 70 -21.99 5.44 1.59
N LEU A 71 -22.22 4.85 0.41
CA LEU A 71 -21.34 4.73 -0.77
C LEU A 71 -20.78 6.09 -1.26
N ILE A 72 -21.48 7.19 -0.96
CA ILE A 72 -21.25 8.53 -1.53
C ILE A 72 -20.02 9.21 -0.91
N GLY A 73 -19.73 9.02 0.38
CA GLY A 73 -18.55 9.63 1.04
C GLY A 73 -17.22 8.95 0.71
N LYS A 74 -17.24 7.66 0.35
CA LYS A 74 -16.04 6.85 0.07
C LYS A 74 -15.53 6.97 -1.37
N LEU A 75 -16.42 7.25 -2.32
CA LEU A 75 -16.08 7.38 -3.75
C LEU A 75 -15.78 8.82 -4.18
N GLN A 76 -16.30 9.82 -3.46
CA GLN A 76 -16.16 11.22 -3.86
C GLN A 76 -14.70 11.71 -3.72
N GLY A 77 -13.93 11.30 -2.70
CA GLY A 77 -12.53 11.71 -2.54
C GLY A 77 -11.54 11.06 -3.53
N PHE A 78 -11.74 9.78 -3.86
CA PHE A 78 -10.84 9.02 -4.74
C PHE A 78 -11.08 9.37 -6.22
N GLY A 79 -12.33 9.61 -6.62
CA GLY A 79 -12.68 10.05 -7.96
C GLY A 79 -12.07 11.39 -8.35
N PHE A 80 -12.15 12.41 -7.48
CA PHE A 80 -11.52 13.71 -7.74
C PHE A 80 -9.99 13.59 -7.82
N PHE A 81 -9.36 12.79 -6.95
CA PHE A 81 -7.92 12.56 -6.97
C PHE A 81 -7.45 11.91 -8.29
N CYS A 82 -8.17 10.90 -8.79
CA CYS A 82 -7.85 10.25 -10.06
C CYS A 82 -8.09 11.16 -11.29
N VAL A 83 -9.14 11.98 -11.29
CA VAL A 83 -9.42 12.92 -12.39
C VAL A 83 -8.42 14.08 -12.44
N TYR A 84 -8.03 14.64 -11.29
CA TYR A 84 -6.97 15.67 -11.22
C TYR A 84 -5.59 15.12 -11.61
N LEU A 85 -5.31 13.85 -11.28
CA LEU A 85 -4.10 13.17 -11.73
C LEU A 85 -4.10 12.99 -13.26
N MET A 86 -5.20 12.51 -13.84
CA MET A 86 -5.28 12.25 -15.28
C MET A 86 -5.23 13.52 -16.16
N ASP A 87 -5.82 14.63 -15.70
CA ASP A 87 -5.76 15.93 -16.40
C ASP A 87 -4.35 16.57 -16.29
N PHE A 88 -3.65 16.31 -15.19
CA PHE A 88 -2.24 16.71 -15.00
C PHE A 88 -1.28 15.90 -15.88
N PHE A 89 -1.56 14.61 -16.11
CA PHE A 89 -0.74 13.75 -16.99
C PHE A 89 -0.91 14.07 -18.48
N SER A 90 -2.10 14.52 -18.89
CA SER A 90 -2.41 14.75 -20.31
C SER A 90 -1.77 16.01 -20.91
N LYS A 91 -1.25 16.93 -20.09
CA LYS A 91 -0.61 18.20 -20.54
C LYS A 91 0.92 18.23 -20.45
N LEU A 92 1.57 17.19 -19.92
CA LEU A 92 2.98 17.29 -19.49
C LEU A 92 4.00 16.45 -20.29
N THR A 93 3.83 16.36 -21.60
CA THR A 93 4.92 16.03 -22.53
C THR A 93 5.65 17.34 -22.87
N HIS A 94 6.95 17.54 -22.60
CA HIS A 94 7.95 17.14 -23.62
C HIS A 94 9.40 16.98 -23.10
N ASN A 95 9.81 17.51 -21.94
CA ASN A 95 11.21 17.39 -21.44
C ASN A 95 11.34 17.21 -19.90
N CYS A 96 10.25 17.29 -19.13
CA CYS A 96 10.26 17.24 -17.65
C CYS A 96 9.75 15.90 -17.07
N GLY A 97 9.46 14.91 -17.93
CA GLY A 97 8.74 13.69 -17.53
C GLY A 97 9.47 12.81 -16.52
N VAL A 98 10.80 12.65 -16.64
CA VAL A 98 11.58 11.78 -15.75
C VAL A 98 11.68 12.33 -14.33
N LYS A 99 11.93 13.65 -14.20
CA LYS A 99 12.01 14.33 -12.90
C LYS A 99 10.65 14.31 -12.20
N LEU A 100 9.57 14.55 -12.95
CA LEU A 100 8.22 14.50 -12.40
C LEU A 100 7.80 13.08 -12.01
N LEU A 101 8.12 12.08 -12.83
CA LEU A 101 7.86 10.67 -12.50
C LEU A 101 8.60 10.26 -11.23
N LYS A 102 9.84 10.72 -11.05
CA LYS A 102 10.61 10.51 -9.82
C LYS A 102 9.92 11.13 -8.60
N ILE A 103 9.40 12.35 -8.73
CA ILE A 103 8.63 13.03 -7.68
C ILE A 103 7.32 12.27 -7.40
N LEU A 104 6.61 11.81 -8.43
CA LEU A 104 5.38 11.04 -8.30
C LEU A 104 5.61 9.70 -7.59
N VAL A 105 6.65 8.97 -7.99
CA VAL A 105 7.06 7.71 -7.35
C VAL A 105 7.38 7.97 -5.88
N PHE A 106 8.14 9.03 -5.59
CA PHE A 106 8.49 9.40 -4.22
C PHE A 106 7.26 9.77 -3.39
N ILE A 107 6.35 10.61 -3.91
CA ILE A 107 5.11 10.97 -3.23
C ILE A 107 4.25 9.74 -2.99
N SER A 108 4.11 8.86 -3.99
CA SER A 108 3.31 7.63 -3.87
C SER A 108 3.88 6.70 -2.79
N GLU A 109 5.20 6.51 -2.77
CA GLU A 109 5.93 5.76 -1.74
C GLU A 109 5.77 6.36 -0.33
N VAL A 110 5.79 7.69 -0.20
CA VAL A 110 5.55 8.38 1.09
C VAL A 110 4.10 8.18 1.52
N SER A 111 3.15 8.36 0.61
CA SER A 111 1.71 8.18 0.87
C SER A 111 1.37 6.75 1.29
N ILE A 112 1.97 5.74 0.67
CA ILE A 112 1.80 4.32 1.04
C ILE A 112 2.12 4.06 2.52
N ARG A 113 3.09 4.77 3.10
CA ARG A 113 3.44 4.68 4.53
C ARG A 113 2.61 5.61 5.41
N ALA A 114 2.28 6.79 4.91
CA ALA A 114 1.51 7.77 5.65
C ALA A 114 0.08 7.27 5.91
N ILE A 115 -0.56 6.64 4.93
CA ILE A 115 -1.95 6.16 5.02
C ILE A 115 -2.17 5.20 6.21
N PRO A 116 -1.40 4.10 6.39
CA PRO A 116 -1.54 3.23 7.56
C PRO A 116 -1.32 3.97 8.89
N THR A 117 -0.40 4.94 8.92
CA THR A 117 -0.09 5.71 10.14
C THR A 117 -1.28 6.59 10.54
N PHE A 118 -1.87 7.30 9.56
CA PHE A 118 -3.08 8.08 9.77
C PHE A 118 -4.28 7.20 10.12
N GLN A 119 -4.38 6.01 9.52
CA GLN A 119 -5.40 5.01 9.86
C GLN A 119 -5.27 4.56 11.32
N PHE A 120 -4.06 4.29 11.81
CA PHE A 120 -3.82 3.93 13.20
C PHE A 120 -4.19 5.06 14.17
N ALA A 121 -3.81 6.31 13.84
CA ALA A 121 -4.20 7.47 14.62
C ALA A 121 -5.74 7.60 14.66
N LEU A 122 -6.41 7.52 13.52
CA LEU A 122 -7.87 7.58 13.42
C LEU A 122 -8.53 6.48 14.25
N LEU A 123 -8.04 5.25 14.18
CA LEU A 123 -8.57 4.14 14.97
C LEU A 123 -8.35 4.31 16.47
N THR A 124 -7.24 4.94 16.88
CA THR A 124 -6.99 5.30 18.29
C THR A 124 -8.01 6.31 18.80
N TYR A 125 -8.44 7.26 17.97
CA TYR A 125 -9.46 8.25 18.33
C TYR A 125 -10.90 7.75 18.16
N ALA A 126 -11.16 6.91 17.15
CA ALA A 126 -12.49 6.43 16.76
C ALA A 126 -12.44 4.95 16.34
N PRO A 127 -12.39 4.01 17.30
CA PRO A 127 -12.13 2.58 17.05
C PRO A 127 -13.25 1.86 16.28
N CYS A 128 -14.49 2.34 16.40
CA CYS A 128 -15.64 1.76 15.70
C CYS A 128 -15.86 2.33 14.30
N THR A 129 -14.86 3.02 13.73
CA THR A 129 -15.00 3.59 12.37
C THR A 129 -14.95 2.46 11.34
N PRO A 130 -15.95 2.32 10.46
CA PRO A 130 -15.90 1.34 9.37
C PRO A 130 -14.90 1.78 8.29
N PRO A 131 -14.19 0.86 7.62
CA PRO A 131 -14.50 -0.57 7.45
C PRO A 131 -13.65 -1.56 8.29
N PHE A 132 -13.05 -1.12 9.40
CA PHE A 132 -12.07 -1.90 10.17
C PHE A 132 -12.70 -2.97 11.07
N ILE A 133 -11.92 -3.97 11.49
CA ILE A 133 -12.36 -5.19 12.19
C ILE A 133 -13.24 -4.88 13.41
N LEU A 134 -12.91 -3.87 14.22
CA LEU A 134 -13.70 -3.52 15.40
C LEU A 134 -15.12 -3.03 15.05
N SER A 135 -15.31 -2.38 13.90
CA SER A 135 -16.63 -1.96 13.42
C SER A 135 -17.55 -3.14 13.04
N MET A 136 -17.00 -4.35 12.92
CA MET A 136 -17.77 -5.56 12.62
C MET A 136 -18.36 -6.22 13.88
N LEU A 137 -17.94 -5.80 15.08
CA LEU A 137 -18.47 -6.32 16.33
C LEU A 137 -19.77 -5.59 16.69
N PRO A 138 -20.87 -6.30 16.98
CA PRO A 138 -22.18 -5.69 17.21
C PRO A 138 -22.22 -4.76 18.45
N SER A 139 -21.34 -5.00 19.44
CA SER A 139 -21.22 -4.22 20.67
C SER A 139 -19.93 -3.39 20.74
N CYS A 140 -19.40 -2.91 19.60
CA CYS A 140 -18.13 -2.18 19.57
C CYS A 140 -18.10 -1.00 20.54
N LYS A 141 -19.17 -0.19 20.58
CA LYS A 141 -19.25 1.01 21.43
C LYS A 141 -19.32 0.68 22.92
N GLU A 142 -20.14 -0.31 23.27
CA GLU A 142 -20.32 -0.77 24.66
C GLU A 142 -19.02 -1.36 25.23
N MET A 143 -18.28 -2.12 24.40
CA MET A 143 -16.99 -2.69 24.78
C MET A 143 -15.94 -1.61 25.05
N THR A 144 -15.85 -0.58 24.22
CA THR A 144 -14.87 0.50 24.43
C THR A 144 -15.22 1.42 25.60
N ASP A 145 -16.50 1.60 25.91
CA ASP A 145 -16.96 2.49 26.98
C ASP A 145 -16.85 1.84 28.38
N ALA A 146 -16.84 0.50 28.46
CA ALA A 146 -16.77 -0.25 29.72
C ALA A 146 -15.45 -0.06 30.50
N GLY A 147 -14.39 0.46 29.86
CA GLY A 147 -13.13 0.81 30.53
C GLY A 147 -12.31 -0.38 31.06
N ASP A 148 -12.70 -1.61 30.75
CA ASP A 148 -11.99 -2.81 31.18
C ASP A 148 -10.62 -2.94 30.51
N TRP A 149 -9.58 -3.18 31.32
CA TRP A 149 -8.20 -3.31 30.86
C TRP A 149 -8.01 -4.42 29.81
N SER A 150 -8.74 -5.52 29.95
CA SER A 150 -8.73 -6.64 29.00
C SER A 150 -9.22 -6.20 27.61
N VAL A 151 -10.26 -5.38 27.55
CA VAL A 151 -10.85 -4.88 26.30
C VAL A 151 -9.96 -3.82 25.65
N THR A 152 -9.33 -2.96 26.46
CA THR A 152 -8.34 -2.00 25.94
C THR A 152 -7.15 -2.71 25.29
N MET A 153 -6.65 -3.79 25.90
CA MET A 153 -5.53 -4.55 25.35
C MET A 153 -5.90 -5.25 24.03
N VAL A 154 -7.08 -5.88 23.96
CA VAL A 154 -7.57 -6.52 22.73
C VAL A 154 -7.74 -5.50 21.61
N THR A 155 -8.35 -4.35 21.90
CA THR A 155 -8.52 -3.23 20.96
C THR A 155 -7.18 -2.76 20.40
N PHE A 156 -6.18 -2.58 21.26
CA PHE A 156 -4.84 -2.18 20.86
C PHE A 156 -4.15 -3.22 19.96
N LEU A 157 -4.29 -4.51 20.28
CA LEU A 157 -3.77 -5.60 19.43
C LEU A 157 -4.43 -5.61 18.06
N VAL A 158 -5.75 -5.37 17.99
CA VAL A 158 -6.47 -5.28 16.71
C VAL A 158 -5.97 -4.07 15.91
N HIS A 159 -5.73 -2.92 16.54
CA HIS A 159 -5.17 -1.76 15.84
C HIS A 159 -3.76 -2.01 15.29
N ILE A 160 -2.90 -2.68 16.06
CA ILE A 160 -1.56 -3.08 15.58
C ILE A 160 -1.68 -4.04 14.40
N PHE A 161 -2.57 -5.02 14.49
CA PHE A 161 -2.81 -5.98 13.42
C PHE A 161 -3.32 -5.29 12.15
N GLU A 162 -4.29 -4.38 12.28
CA GLU A 162 -4.82 -3.56 11.19
C GLU A 162 -3.75 -2.69 10.53
N LEU A 163 -2.93 -2.02 11.34
CA LEU A 163 -1.79 -1.23 10.85
C LEU A 163 -0.80 -2.10 10.08
N TRP A 164 -0.46 -3.26 10.63
CA TRP A 164 0.47 -4.21 10.01
C TRP A 164 -0.06 -4.75 8.68
N MET A 165 -1.33 -5.18 8.64
CA MET A 165 -1.98 -5.67 7.42
C MET A 165 -2.11 -4.57 6.36
N SER A 166 -2.56 -3.38 6.75
CA SER A 166 -2.68 -2.22 5.84
C SER A 166 -1.33 -1.85 5.22
N LEU A 167 -0.27 -1.82 6.03
CA LEU A 167 1.10 -1.56 5.57
C LEU A 167 1.58 -2.65 4.60
N HIS A 168 1.26 -3.92 4.86
CA HIS A 168 1.58 -5.03 3.96
C HIS A 168 0.90 -4.90 2.59
N ILE A 169 -0.41 -4.64 2.58
CA ILE A 169 -1.24 -4.55 1.37
C ILE A 169 -0.79 -3.38 0.50
N LEU A 170 -0.67 -2.19 1.11
CA LEU A 170 -0.28 -0.98 0.38
C LEU A 170 1.17 -1.05 -0.10
N SER A 171 2.07 -1.69 0.66
CA SER A 171 3.45 -1.91 0.23
C SER A 171 3.54 -2.88 -0.95
N ALA A 172 2.89 -4.03 -0.87
CA ALA A 172 2.95 -5.04 -1.92
C ALA A 172 2.25 -4.55 -3.21
N GLY A 173 1.03 -4.02 -3.09
CA GLY A 173 0.28 -3.47 -4.22
C GLY A 173 0.94 -2.22 -4.79
N GLY A 174 1.44 -1.33 -3.93
CA GLY A 174 2.11 -0.10 -4.32
C GLY A 174 3.37 -0.35 -5.16
N ILE A 175 4.21 -1.32 -4.77
CA ILE A 175 5.42 -1.65 -5.54
C ILE A 175 5.06 -2.25 -6.89
N ALA A 176 4.06 -3.14 -6.95
CA ALA A 176 3.60 -3.69 -8.21
C ALA A 176 3.09 -2.58 -9.15
N LEU A 177 2.23 -1.69 -8.65
CA LEU A 177 1.67 -0.61 -9.45
C LEU A 177 2.74 0.41 -9.88
N ILE A 178 3.63 0.79 -8.98
CA ILE A 178 4.65 1.81 -9.25
C ILE A 178 5.75 1.28 -10.17
N TYR A 179 6.33 0.12 -9.86
CA TYR A 179 7.53 -0.36 -10.56
C TYR A 179 7.24 -1.34 -11.69
N VAL A 180 6.10 -2.03 -11.70
CA VAL A 180 5.73 -2.90 -12.84
C VAL A 180 4.93 -2.11 -13.86
N PHE A 181 3.90 -1.39 -13.41
CA PHE A 181 2.97 -0.73 -14.33
C PHE A 181 3.46 0.65 -14.80
N LEU A 182 3.65 1.62 -13.88
CA LEU A 182 4.03 2.99 -14.27
C LEU A 182 5.40 3.03 -14.95
N LEU A 183 6.37 2.32 -14.40
CA LEU A 183 7.69 2.22 -15.01
C LEU A 183 7.68 1.43 -16.33
N GLY A 184 6.89 0.35 -16.42
CA GLY A 184 6.75 -0.42 -17.65
C GLY A 184 6.24 0.44 -18.81
N ILE A 185 5.21 1.25 -18.57
CA ILE A 185 4.66 2.20 -19.54
C ILE A 185 5.75 3.19 -19.99
N VAL A 186 6.51 3.75 -19.07
CA VAL A 186 7.56 4.74 -19.37
C VAL A 186 8.70 4.12 -20.19
N CYS A 187 9.06 2.87 -19.89
CA CYS A 187 10.04 2.13 -20.67
C CYS A 187 9.55 1.88 -22.10
N ILE A 188 8.29 1.47 -22.29
CA ILE A 188 7.70 1.24 -23.62
C ILE A 188 7.63 2.55 -24.41
N LEU A 189 7.13 3.63 -23.79
CA LEU A 189 7.06 4.96 -24.43
C LEU A 189 8.45 5.47 -24.84
N SER A 190 9.45 5.26 -24.00
CA SER A 190 10.83 5.64 -24.31
C SER A 190 11.40 4.83 -25.47
N TYR A 191 11.05 3.54 -25.57
CA TYR A 191 11.50 2.67 -26.64
C TYR A 191 10.88 3.05 -28.00
N ILE A 192 9.56 3.28 -28.03
CA ILE A 192 8.85 3.72 -29.24
C ILE A 192 9.46 5.02 -29.78
N ARG A 193 9.77 5.98 -28.89
CA ARG A 193 10.38 7.26 -29.27
C ARG A 193 11.78 7.12 -29.91
N ILE A 194 12.56 6.09 -29.55
CA ILE A 194 13.89 5.89 -30.13
C ILE A 194 13.80 5.29 -31.54
N LEU A 195 12.70 4.60 -31.83
CA LEU A 195 12.45 3.96 -33.12
C LEU A 195 11.85 4.91 -34.17
N GLU A 196 11.27 6.02 -33.74
CA GLU A 196 10.80 7.13 -34.58
C GLU A 196 11.94 8.09 -34.94
#